data_AF-A0A966G9J2-F1
#
_entry.id   AF-A0A966G9J2-F1
#
_cell.length_a   1.000
_cell.length_b   1.000
_cell.length_c   1.000
_cell.angle_alpha   90.00
_cell.angle_beta   90.00
_cell.angle_gamma   90.00
#
_symmetry.space_group_name_H-M   'P 1'
#
loop_
_entity.id
_entity.type
_entity.pdbx_description
1 polymer ?
#
loop_
_entity_poly.entity_id
_entity_poly.type
_entity_poly.pdbx_seq_one_letter_code
_entity_poly.pdbx_strand_id
1 'polypeptide(L)'
;MAHRMIAPALALAALATSQTAVAQAQVCVSSADLSDAVVYAMPIAYDATRTACANRLSATGFMVTGGDAYIGQFRAGQNQAWPGAFRVLKTFMASDSAAESGAPMEMDAMLSAMPEESLRPFVDALVGQMIAEEIKGDTCDKIERGLELISPLPTGNVGGLVAFIAEMTELKSPPICGAAAPGGTARK
;
A
#
# COMPACT_ATOMS: atom_id res chain seq x y z
N MET A 1 1.95 -3.10 -80.25
CA MET A 1 2.57 -2.12 -79.34
C MET A 1 1.47 -1.37 -78.61
N ALA A 2 1.15 -1.79 -77.39
CA ALA A 2 0.17 -1.10 -76.55
C ALA A 2 0.42 -1.47 -75.08
N HIS A 3 0.60 -0.43 -74.27
CA HIS A 3 0.23 -0.34 -72.84
C HIS A 3 0.95 -1.28 -71.86
N ARG A 4 1.31 -0.89 -70.65
CA ARG A 4 1.53 0.36 -69.91
C ARG A 4 2.17 -0.16 -68.63
N MET A 5 3.24 0.47 -68.14
CA MET A 5 3.81 0.10 -66.84
C MET A 5 2.76 0.23 -65.74
N ILE A 6 2.58 -0.82 -64.91
CA ILE A 6 1.79 -0.75 -63.68
C ILE A 6 2.75 -1.00 -62.52
N ALA A 7 2.87 0.04 -61.69
CA ALA A 7 3.66 0.11 -60.47
C ALA A 7 3.12 -0.84 -59.37
N PRO A 8 3.96 -1.23 -58.39
CA PRO A 8 3.58 -2.12 -57.30
C PRO A 8 2.78 -1.33 -56.26
N ALA A 9 1.65 -1.87 -55.80
CA ALA A 9 0.91 -1.28 -54.70
C ALA A 9 0.28 -2.37 -53.83
N LEU A 10 0.44 -2.16 -52.52
CA LEU A 10 -0.39 -2.69 -51.41
C LEU A 10 -0.09 -4.10 -50.92
N ALA A 11 0.92 -4.21 -50.04
CA ALA A 11 0.92 -5.17 -48.94
C ALA A 11 1.73 -4.64 -47.73
N LEU A 12 1.38 -3.46 -47.23
CA LEU A 12 1.84 -2.93 -45.93
C LEU A 12 0.63 -2.34 -45.19
N ALA A 13 -0.30 -3.19 -44.77
CA ALA A 13 -1.38 -2.82 -43.87
C ALA A 13 -1.86 -4.06 -43.11
N ALA A 14 -1.00 -4.66 -42.28
CA ALA A 14 -1.38 -5.78 -41.40
C ALA A 14 -0.71 -5.75 -40.02
N LEU A 15 -0.05 -4.65 -39.62
CA LEU A 15 0.65 -4.52 -38.33
C LEU A 15 0.04 -3.43 -37.43
N ALA A 16 -1.27 -3.20 -37.53
CA ALA A 16 -1.98 -2.25 -36.67
C ALA A 16 -3.27 -2.86 -36.08
N THR A 17 -3.16 -4.08 -35.54
CA THR A 17 -4.10 -4.54 -34.50
C THR A 17 -3.33 -4.62 -33.19
N SER A 18 -2.96 -3.46 -32.66
CA SER A 18 -2.67 -3.33 -31.23
C SER A 18 -3.99 -3.60 -30.50
N GLN A 19 -4.21 -4.87 -30.16
CA GLN A 19 -5.28 -5.30 -29.30
C GLN A 19 -4.97 -4.72 -27.92
N THR A 20 -5.40 -3.49 -27.67
CA THR A 20 -5.48 -2.97 -26.31
C THR A 20 -6.56 -3.79 -25.62
N ALA A 21 -6.14 -4.90 -25.01
CA ALA A 21 -6.97 -5.63 -24.08
C ALA A 21 -7.36 -4.64 -22.97
N VAL A 22 -8.62 -4.22 -22.98
CA VAL A 22 -9.20 -3.42 -21.91
C VAL A 22 -9.35 -4.38 -20.75
N ALA A 23 -8.30 -4.50 -19.93
CA ALA A 23 -8.39 -5.20 -18.66
C ALA A 23 -9.48 -4.50 -17.85
N GLN A 24 -10.51 -5.24 -17.45
CA GLN A 24 -11.45 -4.75 -16.46
C GLN A 24 -10.62 -4.32 -15.25
N ALA A 25 -10.68 -3.04 -14.88
CA ALA A 25 -9.84 -2.48 -13.84
C ALA A 25 -10.22 -3.13 -12.50
N GLN A 26 -9.54 -4.22 -12.16
CA GLN A 26 -9.68 -4.87 -10.87
C GLN A 26 -9.17 -3.87 -9.83
N VAL A 27 -9.99 -3.55 -8.83
CA VAL A 27 -9.62 -2.64 -7.73
C VAL A 27 -8.50 -3.33 -6.94
N CYS A 28 -7.26 -2.87 -7.13
CA CYS A 28 -6.06 -3.43 -6.52
C CYS A 28 -5.10 -2.31 -6.08
N VAL A 29 -4.22 -2.64 -5.13
CA VAL A 29 -3.15 -1.75 -4.65
C VAL A 29 -1.87 -2.04 -5.40
N SER A 30 -1.19 -1.01 -5.90
CA SER A 30 0.14 -1.18 -6.48
C SER A 30 1.19 -1.42 -5.39
N SER A 31 2.23 -2.20 -5.70
CA SER A 31 3.34 -2.46 -4.77
C SER A 31 4.02 -1.17 -4.27
N ALA A 32 4.17 -0.19 -5.16
CA ALA A 32 4.73 1.11 -4.82
C ALA A 32 3.84 1.89 -3.84
N ASP A 33 2.51 1.90 -4.07
CA ASP A 33 1.57 2.56 -3.17
C ASP A 33 1.54 1.88 -1.80
N LEU A 34 1.65 0.55 -1.75
CA LEU A 34 1.75 -0.17 -0.48
C LEU A 34 3.06 0.14 0.26
N SER A 35 4.18 0.21 -0.45
CA SER A 35 5.46 0.62 0.13
C SER A 35 5.36 2.02 0.73
N ASP A 36 4.74 2.97 0.01
CA ASP A 36 4.48 4.31 0.50
C ASP A 36 3.57 4.31 1.73
N ALA A 37 2.49 3.51 1.72
CA ALA A 37 1.60 3.35 2.87
C ALA A 37 2.32 2.85 4.12
N VAL A 38 3.27 1.92 3.97
CA VAL A 38 4.10 1.42 5.07
C VAL A 38 5.02 2.51 5.60
N VAL A 39 5.68 3.26 4.71
CA VAL A 39 6.54 4.38 5.13
C VAL A 39 5.72 5.43 5.87
N TYR A 40 4.51 5.71 5.39
CA TYR A 40 3.57 6.65 5.97
C TYR A 40 3.08 6.22 7.37
N ALA A 41 2.65 4.96 7.49
CA ALA A 41 2.02 4.43 8.70
C ALA A 41 3.02 4.08 9.80
N MET A 42 4.30 3.84 9.49
CA MET A 42 5.29 3.39 10.47
C MET A 42 5.39 4.33 11.70
N PRO A 43 5.49 5.67 11.57
CA PRO A 43 5.52 6.55 12.73
C PRO A 43 4.24 6.52 13.57
N ILE A 44 3.09 6.36 12.93
CA ILE A 44 1.79 6.23 13.60
C ILE A 44 1.78 4.94 14.44
N ALA A 45 2.22 3.83 13.84
CA ALA A 45 2.33 2.53 14.51
C ALA A 45 3.30 2.57 15.69
N TYR A 46 4.43 3.25 15.53
CA TYR A 46 5.43 3.43 16.57
C TYR A 46 4.87 4.23 17.77
N ASP A 47 4.16 5.33 17.52
CA ASP A 47 3.56 6.17 18.57
C ASP A 47 2.47 5.42 19.34
N ALA A 48 1.62 4.67 18.61
CA ALA A 48 0.62 3.79 19.21
C ALA A 48 1.28 2.71 20.09
N THR A 49 2.33 2.05 19.58
CA THR A 49 3.09 1.03 20.32
C THR A 49 3.74 1.60 21.56
N ARG A 50 4.42 2.74 21.45
CA ARG A 50 5.08 3.38 22.60
C ARG A 50 4.09 3.68 23.72
N THR A 51 2.90 4.13 23.35
CA THR A 51 1.82 4.44 24.31
C THR A 51 1.26 3.17 24.94
N ALA A 52 0.85 2.19 24.12
CA ALA A 52 0.25 0.94 24.58
C ALA A 52 1.21 0.08 25.43
N CYS A 53 2.50 0.12 25.09
CA CYS A 53 3.54 -0.70 25.72
C CYS A 53 4.36 0.02 26.81
N ALA A 54 4.04 1.27 27.16
CA ALA A 54 4.89 2.12 28.01
C ALA A 54 5.39 1.46 29.30
N ASN A 55 4.56 0.63 29.96
CA ASN A 55 4.88 -0.04 31.23
C ASN A 55 5.47 -1.46 31.05
N ARG A 56 5.76 -1.87 29.81
CA ARG A 56 6.20 -3.23 29.45
C ARG A 56 7.57 -3.25 28.81
N LEU A 57 7.97 -2.16 28.15
CA LEU A 57 9.26 -2.06 27.48
C LEU A 57 10.42 -2.00 28.48
N SER A 58 11.53 -2.62 28.11
CA SER A 58 12.76 -2.55 28.89
C SER A 58 13.35 -1.14 28.84
N ALA A 59 13.87 -0.65 29.97
CA ALA A 59 14.58 0.63 30.03
C ALA A 59 15.86 0.66 29.17
N THR A 60 16.39 -0.50 28.78
CA THR A 60 17.54 -0.64 27.88
C THR A 60 17.15 -1.20 26.52
N GLY A 61 15.84 -1.32 26.25
CA GLY A 61 15.30 -1.85 25.02
C GLY A 61 15.52 -0.95 23.81
N PHE A 62 15.35 -1.48 22.61
CA PHE A 62 15.57 -0.74 21.36
C PHE A 62 14.61 0.45 21.25
N MET A 63 13.32 0.25 21.57
CA MET A 63 12.31 1.32 21.53
C MET A 63 12.71 2.51 22.41
N VAL A 64 13.38 2.27 23.54
CA VAL A 64 13.82 3.32 24.46
C VAL A 64 15.14 3.97 24.02
N THR A 65 16.08 3.19 23.47
CA THR A 65 17.46 3.63 23.24
C THR A 65 17.73 4.10 21.81
N GLY A 66 17.04 3.56 20.81
CA GLY A 66 17.28 3.83 19.38
C GLY A 66 16.02 4.05 18.54
N GLY A 67 14.83 3.72 19.08
CA GLY A 67 13.56 3.81 18.37
C GLY A 67 13.27 5.20 17.80
N ASP A 68 13.48 6.26 18.59
CA ASP A 68 13.18 7.63 18.18
C ASP A 68 14.08 8.12 17.02
N ALA A 69 15.36 7.73 17.05
CA ALA A 69 16.28 8.05 15.97
C ALA A 69 15.91 7.30 14.67
N TYR A 70 15.53 6.03 14.79
CA TYR A 70 15.10 5.23 13.64
C TYR A 70 13.79 5.75 13.05
N ILE A 71 12.75 5.97 13.87
CA ILE A 71 11.45 6.41 13.39
C ILE A 71 11.48 7.82 12.80
N GLY A 72 12.43 8.67 13.24
CA GLY A 72 12.66 9.98 12.66
C GLY A 72 12.92 9.94 11.15
N GLN A 73 13.53 8.86 10.64
CA GLN A 73 13.76 8.67 9.21
C GLN A 73 12.45 8.48 8.43
N PHE A 74 11.49 7.76 9.02
CA PHE A 74 10.17 7.58 8.42
C PHE A 74 9.36 8.87 8.45
N ARG A 75 9.41 9.61 9.57
CA ARG A 75 8.75 10.92 9.69
C ARG A 75 9.22 11.90 8.62
N ALA A 76 10.51 11.91 8.29
CA ALA A 76 11.06 12.73 7.21
C ALA A 76 10.49 12.37 5.82
N GLY A 77 10.10 11.10 5.60
CA GLY A 77 9.53 10.61 4.35
C GLY A 77 8.00 10.68 4.26
N GLN A 78 7.28 10.92 5.35
CA GLN A 78 5.81 10.82 5.38
C GLN A 78 5.10 11.73 4.37
N ASN A 79 5.58 12.96 4.19
CA ASN A 79 4.95 13.89 3.24
C ASN A 79 5.08 13.41 1.79
N GLN A 80 6.22 12.80 1.45
CA GLN A 80 6.44 12.26 0.11
C GLN A 80 5.64 10.98 -0.12
N ALA A 81 5.49 10.15 0.92
CA ALA A 81 4.75 8.90 0.86
C ALA A 81 3.22 9.08 0.90
N TRP A 82 2.74 10.23 1.38
CA TRP A 82 1.31 10.49 1.58
C TRP A 82 0.44 10.21 0.33
N PRO A 83 0.80 10.66 -0.89
CA PRO A 83 -0.02 10.38 -2.06
C PRO A 83 -0.18 8.90 -2.39
N GLY A 84 0.85 8.09 -2.15
CA GLY A 84 0.78 6.63 -2.29
C GLY A 84 -0.10 6.00 -1.23
N ALA A 85 0.10 6.37 0.04
CA ALA A 85 -0.72 5.93 1.17
C ALA A 85 -2.21 6.26 0.97
N PHE A 86 -2.52 7.45 0.50
CA PHE A 86 -3.90 7.88 0.24
C PHE A 86 -4.55 7.07 -0.90
N ARG A 87 -3.79 6.66 -1.92
CA ARG A 87 -4.29 5.74 -2.95
C ARG A 87 -4.62 4.36 -2.36
N VAL A 88 -3.80 3.83 -1.46
CA VAL A 88 -4.11 2.57 -0.75
C VAL A 88 -5.42 2.68 0.01
N LEU A 89 -5.60 3.74 0.80
CA LEU A 89 -6.83 3.97 1.57
C LEU A 89 -8.06 4.01 0.66
N LYS A 90 -8.00 4.75 -0.46
CA LYS A 90 -9.10 4.81 -1.43
C LYS A 90 -9.45 3.43 -2.00
N THR A 91 -8.44 2.60 -2.28
CA THR A 91 -8.66 1.23 -2.78
C THR A 91 -9.33 0.35 -1.72
N PHE A 92 -8.92 0.46 -0.44
CA PHE A 92 -9.61 -0.21 0.67
C PHE A 92 -11.07 0.22 0.77
N MET A 93 -11.34 1.53 0.78
CA MET A 93 -12.71 2.07 0.85
C MET A 93 -13.58 1.61 -0.33
N ALA A 94 -13.04 1.60 -1.55
CA ALA A 94 -13.73 1.11 -2.74
C ALA A 94 -13.99 -0.41 -2.70
N SER A 95 -13.14 -1.16 -2.01
CA SER A 95 -13.30 -2.62 -1.85
C SER A 95 -14.34 -2.96 -0.78
N ASP A 96 -14.38 -2.21 0.32
CA ASP A 96 -15.34 -2.40 1.42
C ASP A 96 -16.75 -1.90 1.07
N SER A 97 -16.86 -0.79 0.34
CA SER A 97 -18.16 -0.30 -0.18
C SER A 97 -18.78 -1.23 -1.24
N ALA A 98 -17.98 -2.09 -1.88
CA ALA A 98 -18.48 -3.18 -2.71
C ALA A 98 -18.95 -4.42 -1.89
N ALA A 99 -18.55 -4.53 -0.62
CA ALA A 99 -18.84 -5.67 0.26
C ALA A 99 -19.95 -5.37 1.30
N GLU A 100 -20.11 -4.13 1.76
CA GLU A 100 -21.16 -3.73 2.71
C GLU A 100 -21.93 -2.49 2.25
N SER A 101 -23.20 -2.68 1.91
CA SER A 101 -24.19 -1.64 1.61
C SER A 101 -24.66 -0.90 2.89
N GLY A 102 -23.73 -0.45 3.74
CA GLY A 102 -24.03 0.03 5.09
C GLY A 102 -23.42 1.37 5.50
N ALA A 103 -22.34 1.83 4.84
CA ALA A 103 -21.88 3.21 5.05
C ALA A 103 -22.92 4.17 4.44
N PRO A 104 -23.37 5.22 5.15
CA PRO A 104 -24.25 6.22 4.54
C PRO A 104 -23.53 6.76 3.31
N MET A 105 -24.15 6.67 2.12
CA MET A 105 -23.60 7.17 0.85
C MET A 105 -23.08 8.62 0.96
N GLU A 106 -23.61 9.37 1.92
CA GLU A 106 -23.21 10.72 2.31
C GLU A 106 -21.76 10.82 2.84
N MET A 107 -21.27 9.84 3.62
CA MET A 107 -19.91 9.87 4.18
C MET A 107 -18.86 9.60 3.10
N ASP A 108 -19.12 8.65 2.20
CA ASP A 108 -18.23 8.34 1.08
C ASP A 108 -18.15 9.52 0.08
N ALA A 109 -19.29 10.13 -0.23
CA ALA A 109 -19.36 11.34 -1.07
C ALA A 109 -18.67 12.55 -0.42
N MET A 110 -18.82 12.73 0.90
CA MET A 110 -18.17 13.80 1.65
C MET A 110 -16.64 13.61 1.73
N LEU A 111 -16.17 12.39 1.98
CA LEU A 111 -14.74 12.03 1.98
C LEU A 111 -14.13 12.19 0.59
N SER A 112 -14.86 11.80 -0.45
CA SER A 112 -14.43 11.96 -1.85
C SER A 112 -14.36 13.43 -2.31
N ALA A 113 -15.11 14.32 -1.65
CA ALA A 113 -15.15 15.75 -1.97
C ALA A 113 -14.09 16.59 -1.23
N MET A 114 -13.42 16.03 -0.21
CA MET A 114 -12.42 16.75 0.55
C MET A 114 -11.03 16.69 -0.11
N PRO A 115 -10.24 17.79 -0.06
CA PRO A 115 -8.86 17.76 -0.49
C PRO A 115 -8.08 16.72 0.32
N GLU A 116 -7.23 15.95 -0.37
CA GLU A 116 -6.39 14.89 0.21
C GLU A 116 -5.61 15.37 1.45
N GLU A 117 -4.99 16.55 1.41
CA GLU A 117 -4.24 17.11 2.54
C GLU A 117 -5.11 17.42 3.77
N SER A 118 -6.39 17.71 3.58
CA SER A 118 -7.32 17.97 4.70
C SER A 118 -7.78 16.70 5.40
N LEU A 119 -7.74 15.56 4.71
CA LEU A 119 -8.10 14.26 5.27
C LEU A 119 -6.99 13.64 6.08
N ARG A 120 -5.74 14.09 5.88
CA ARG A 120 -4.57 13.48 6.47
C ARG A 120 -4.65 13.34 8.01
N PRO A 121 -5.01 14.37 8.80
CA PRO A 121 -5.12 14.22 10.25
C PRO A 121 -6.23 13.24 10.69
N PHE A 122 -7.30 13.13 9.90
CA PHE A 122 -8.36 12.17 10.14
C PHE A 122 -7.87 10.73 9.88
N VAL A 123 -7.14 10.53 8.77
CA VAL A 123 -6.51 9.24 8.45
C VAL A 123 -5.48 8.85 9.52
N ASP A 124 -4.68 9.80 10.01
CA ASP A 124 -3.72 9.55 11.08
C ASP A 124 -4.37 9.03 12.36
N ALA A 125 -5.48 9.68 12.76
CA ALA A 125 -6.23 9.27 13.94
C ALA A 125 -6.86 7.89 13.75
N LEU A 126 -7.49 7.64 12.60
CA LEU A 126 -8.13 6.37 12.29
C LEU A 126 -7.13 5.21 12.26
N VAL A 127 -6.04 5.35 11.51
CA VAL A 127 -4.99 4.34 11.40
C VAL A 127 -4.34 4.10 12.77
N GLY A 128 -4.06 5.17 13.53
CA GLY A 128 -3.51 5.06 14.88
C GLY A 128 -4.42 4.30 15.83
N GLN A 129 -5.73 4.55 15.77
CA GLN A 129 -6.72 3.83 16.56
C GLN A 129 -6.76 2.33 16.18
N MET A 130 -6.88 2.03 14.89
CA MET A 130 -6.92 0.64 14.41
C MET A 130 -5.68 -0.15 14.84
N ILE A 131 -4.49 0.47 14.76
CA ILE A 131 -3.26 -0.17 15.20
C ILE A 131 -3.26 -0.37 16.73
N ALA A 132 -3.68 0.65 17.49
CA ALA A 132 -3.74 0.57 18.94
C ALA A 132 -4.67 -0.55 19.44
N GLU A 133 -5.80 -0.77 18.76
CA GLU A 133 -6.75 -1.84 19.08
C GLU A 133 -6.15 -3.25 18.90
N GLU A 134 -5.22 -3.41 17.96
CA GLU A 134 -4.52 -4.68 17.71
C GLU A 134 -3.32 -4.92 18.64
N ILE A 135 -2.82 -3.89 19.32
CA ILE A 135 -1.67 -4.02 20.22
C ILE A 135 -2.10 -4.58 21.57
N LYS A 136 -1.67 -5.81 21.85
CA LYS A 136 -1.88 -6.47 23.14
C LYS A 136 -0.65 -6.32 24.01
N GLY A 137 -0.85 -6.14 25.32
CA GLY A 137 0.27 -5.91 26.24
C GLY A 137 1.29 -7.07 26.31
N ASP A 138 0.93 -8.27 25.88
CA ASP A 138 1.81 -9.45 25.81
C ASP A 138 2.54 -9.59 24.46
N THR A 139 2.26 -8.73 23.47
CA THR A 139 2.99 -8.66 22.20
C THR A 139 4.06 -7.58 22.16
N CYS A 140 4.13 -6.70 23.17
CA CYS A 140 5.06 -5.58 23.23
C CYS A 140 6.53 -5.96 22.97
N ASP A 141 7.03 -7.02 23.61
CA ASP A 141 8.42 -7.47 23.41
C ASP A 141 8.66 -7.96 21.97
N LYS A 142 7.65 -8.56 21.34
CA LYS A 142 7.73 -9.02 19.94
C LYS A 142 7.73 -7.85 18.97
N ILE A 143 6.92 -6.83 19.23
CA ILE A 143 6.88 -5.61 18.43
C ILE A 143 8.23 -4.88 18.52
N GLU A 144 8.76 -4.69 19.73
CA GLU A 144 10.08 -4.08 19.93
C GLU A 144 11.15 -4.87 19.17
N ARG A 145 11.17 -6.20 19.33
CA ARG A 145 12.13 -7.05 18.62
C ARG A 145 12.00 -6.94 17.11
N GLY A 146 10.78 -6.88 16.59
CA GLY A 146 10.53 -6.68 15.16
C GLY A 146 11.09 -5.35 14.67
N LEU A 147 10.84 -4.27 15.41
CA LEU A 147 11.35 -2.94 15.08
C LEU A 147 12.89 -2.89 15.10
N GLU A 148 13.51 -3.50 16.11
CA GLU A 148 14.97 -3.61 16.21
C GLU A 148 15.56 -4.34 15.01
N LEU A 149 14.95 -5.44 14.56
CA LEU A 149 15.41 -6.23 13.41
C LEU A 149 15.38 -5.45 12.10
N ILE A 150 14.36 -4.60 11.90
CA ILE A 150 14.26 -3.78 10.68
C ILE A 150 15.04 -2.47 10.79
N SER A 151 15.46 -2.05 11.98
CA SER A 151 16.17 -0.78 12.21
C SER A 151 17.42 -0.53 11.35
N PRO A 152 18.18 -1.55 10.90
CA PRO A 152 19.32 -1.32 10.01
C PRO A 152 18.91 -1.03 8.56
N LEU A 153 17.65 -1.23 8.18
CA LEU A 153 17.17 -1.06 6.82
C LEU A 153 16.76 0.40 6.55
N PRO A 154 17.06 0.94 5.35
CA PRO A 154 16.47 2.19 4.90
C PRO A 154 14.93 2.10 4.85
N THR A 155 14.25 3.23 5.07
CA THR A 155 12.78 3.29 5.15
C THR A 155 12.09 2.73 3.90
N GLY A 156 12.59 3.07 2.71
CA GLY A 156 12.09 2.54 1.44
C GLY A 156 12.28 1.03 1.28
N ASN A 157 13.34 0.45 1.85
CA ASN A 157 13.56 -1.00 1.83
C ASN A 157 12.57 -1.72 2.74
N VAL A 158 12.18 -1.11 3.86
CA VAL A 158 11.13 -1.67 4.74
C VAL A 158 9.78 -1.64 4.03
N GLY A 159 9.43 -0.51 3.39
CA GLY A 159 8.21 -0.42 2.58
C GLY A 159 8.18 -1.48 1.48
N GLY A 160 9.25 -1.60 0.70
CA GLY A 160 9.38 -2.60 -0.36
C GLY A 160 9.34 -4.05 0.16
N LEU A 161 9.95 -4.33 1.31
CA LEU A 161 9.92 -5.65 1.94
C LEU A 161 8.49 -6.05 2.33
N VAL A 162 7.74 -5.14 2.96
CA VAL A 162 6.34 -5.41 3.33
C VAL A 162 5.47 -5.59 2.10
N ALA A 163 5.65 -4.75 1.07
CA ALA A 163 4.92 -4.89 -0.18
C ALA A 163 5.18 -6.24 -0.86
N PHE A 164 6.45 -6.67 -0.92
CA PHE A 164 6.83 -7.99 -1.42
C PHE A 164 6.19 -9.14 -0.62
N ILE A 165 6.17 -9.05 0.71
CA ILE A 165 5.50 -10.07 1.55
C ILE A 165 4.00 -10.11 1.27
N ALA A 166 3.34 -8.96 1.08
CA ALA A 166 1.92 -8.89 0.76
C ALA A 166 1.60 -9.53 -0.61
N GLU A 167 2.47 -9.34 -1.61
CA GLU A 167 2.37 -10.03 -2.90
C GLU A 167 2.51 -11.54 -2.75
N MET A 168 3.53 -11.99 -2.01
CA MET A 168 3.84 -13.41 -1.81
C MET A 168 2.77 -14.16 -1.01
N THR A 169 2.07 -13.47 -0.12
CA THR A 169 0.99 -14.03 0.71
C THR A 169 -0.37 -13.92 0.06
N GLU A 170 -0.45 -13.40 -1.17
CA GLU A 170 -1.68 -13.16 -1.92
C GLU A 170 -2.73 -12.42 -1.08
N LEU A 171 -2.33 -11.31 -0.43
CA LEU A 171 -3.25 -10.50 0.37
C LEU A 171 -4.49 -10.15 -0.46
N LYS A 172 -5.69 -10.46 0.06
CA LYS A 172 -6.94 -10.41 -0.73
C LYS A 172 -7.77 -9.14 -0.51
N SER A 173 -7.46 -8.38 0.54
CA SER A 173 -8.27 -7.25 0.97
C SER A 173 -7.35 -6.07 1.33
N PRO A 174 -7.09 -5.16 0.38
CA PRO A 174 -7.33 -5.24 -1.06
C PRO A 174 -6.27 -6.13 -1.75
N PRO A 175 -6.54 -6.66 -2.95
CA PRO A 175 -5.56 -7.41 -3.71
C PRO A 175 -4.39 -6.53 -4.15
N ILE A 176 -3.18 -7.09 -4.24
CA ILE A 176 -2.02 -6.40 -4.83
C ILE A 176 -2.02 -6.60 -6.34
N CYS A 177 -1.81 -5.51 -7.09
CA CYS A 177 -1.81 -5.55 -8.55
C CYS A 177 -0.69 -6.46 -9.08
N GLY A 178 -1.06 -7.45 -9.88
CA GLY A 178 -0.08 -8.37 -10.48
C GLY A 178 0.37 -9.52 -9.57
N ALA A 179 -0.16 -9.64 -8.34
CA ALA A 179 -0.06 -10.89 -7.59
C ALA A 179 -0.70 -12.01 -8.41
N ALA A 180 0.01 -13.12 -8.61
CA ALA A 180 -0.49 -14.22 -9.43
C ALA A 180 -1.86 -14.67 -8.88
N ALA A 181 -2.90 -14.61 -9.72
CA ALA A 181 -4.23 -15.04 -9.31
C ALA A 181 -4.19 -16.53 -8.88
N PRO A 182 -4.91 -16.92 -7.81
CA PRO A 182 -5.00 -18.31 -7.41
C PRO A 182 -5.81 -19.06 -8.47
N GLY A 183 -5.11 -19.71 -9.40
CA GLY A 183 -5.72 -20.44 -10.51
C GLY A 183 -4.79 -20.83 -11.66
N GLY A 184 -3.53 -20.40 -11.65
CA GLY A 184 -2.55 -20.77 -12.69
C GLY A 184 -1.91 -22.15 -12.48
N THR A 185 -2.67 -23.23 -12.62
CA THR A 185 -2.09 -24.56 -12.84
C THR A 185 -1.43 -24.61 -14.21
N ALA A 186 -0.18 -24.17 -14.30
CA ALA A 186 0.72 -24.54 -15.39
C ALA A 186 1.82 -25.45 -14.84
N ARG A 187 1.43 -26.69 -14.51
CA ARG A 187 2.35 -27.80 -14.36
C ARG A 187 2.24 -28.68 -15.60
N LYS A 188 3.12 -28.46 -16.58
CA LYS A 188 3.67 -29.48 -17.48
C LYS A 188 5.07 -29.06 -17.90
#